data_AF-A0AA88P282-F1
#
_entry.id   AF-A0AA88P282-F1
#
_cell.length_a   1.000
_cell.length_b   1.000
_cell.length_c   1.000
_cell.angle_alpha   90.00
_cell.angle_beta   90.00
_cell.angle_gamma   90.00
#
_symmetry.space_group_name_H-M   'P 1'
#
loop_
_entity.id
_entity.type
_entity.pdbx_description
1 polymer ?
#
loop_
_entity_poly.entity_id
_entity_poly.type
_entity_poly.pdbx_seq_one_letter_code
_entity_poly.pdbx_strand_id
1 'polypeptide(L)'
;MQVFLCVLYLVLYHQTFGMDVQNPPNQHIDHKPVQALKLYVSTFCKPRETLVRVQDEFPEVTHRIFPSCVPLQRCGGCCNDEATMCESVSRYNTVMQPAHSSTIRQAEW
;
A
#
# COMPACT_ATOMS: atom_id res chain seq x y z
N MET A 1 -12.60 45.99 19.29
CA MET A 1 -11.20 45.84 19.76
C MET A 1 -10.78 44.37 19.88
N GLN A 2 -11.51 43.52 20.62
CA GLN A 2 -11.14 42.10 20.80
C GLN A 2 -11.16 41.25 19.52
N VAL A 3 -12.12 41.48 18.62
CA VAL A 3 -12.21 40.72 17.34
C VAL A 3 -10.97 40.94 16.47
N PHE A 4 -10.46 42.18 16.40
CA PHE A 4 -9.24 42.49 15.68
C PHE A 4 -8.02 41.79 16.27
N LEU A 5 -7.92 41.69 17.60
CA LEU A 5 -6.85 40.97 18.28
C LEU A 5 -6.90 39.46 17.99
N CYS A 6 -8.09 38.86 17.96
CA CYS A 6 -8.23 37.44 17.59
C CYS A 6 -7.83 37.17 16.13
N VAL A 7 -8.25 38.03 15.20
CA VAL A 7 -7.88 37.89 13.78
C VAL A 7 -6.36 38.03 13.61
N LEU A 8 -5.75 39.03 14.26
CA LEU A 8 -4.30 39.20 14.24
C LEU A 8 -3.58 37.98 14.83
N TYR A 9 -4.06 37.42 15.94
CA TYR A 9 -3.46 36.25 16.57
C TYR A 9 -3.53 35.00 15.67
N LEU A 10 -4.68 34.77 15.03
CA LEU A 10 -4.85 33.66 14.09
C LEU A 10 -3.97 33.81 12.84
N VAL A 11 -3.87 35.03 12.30
CA VAL A 11 -3.00 35.31 11.15
C VAL A 11 -1.54 35.09 11.52
N LEU A 12 -1.08 35.59 12.67
CA LEU A 12 0.29 35.37 13.14
C LEU A 12 0.58 33.89 13.37
N TYR A 13 -0.36 33.14 13.97
CA TYR A 13 -0.23 31.70 14.18
C TYR A 13 -0.12 30.92 12.86
N HIS A 14 -0.88 31.33 11.83
CA HIS A 14 -0.85 30.68 10.52
C HIS A 14 0.44 30.97 9.74
N GLN A 15 1.09 32.12 9.98
CA GLN A 15 2.40 32.45 9.41
C GLN A 15 3.53 31.67 10.10
N THR A 16 3.41 31.40 11.42
CA THR A 16 4.41 30.59 12.15
C THR A 16 4.28 29.10 11.92
N PHE A 17 3.06 28.60 11.68
CA PHE A 17 2.74 27.18 11.44
C PHE A 17 2.53 26.85 9.96
N GLY A 18 2.94 27.72 9.03
CA GLY A 18 3.18 27.29 7.66
C GLY A 18 4.21 26.16 7.71
N MET A 19 3.76 24.92 7.46
CA MET A 19 4.62 23.75 7.39
C MET A 19 5.74 24.06 6.40
N ASP A 20 6.95 24.35 6.91
CA ASP A 20 8.14 24.35 6.07
C ASP A 20 8.31 22.89 5.64
N VAL A 21 7.80 22.59 4.43
CA VAL A 21 8.18 21.38 3.71
C VAL A 21 9.65 21.59 3.42
N GLN A 22 10.49 21.13 4.33
CA GLN A 22 11.93 21.06 4.13
C GLN A 22 12.14 20.13 2.93
N ASN A 23 12.16 20.71 1.73
CA ASN A 23 12.47 19.99 0.51
C ASN A 23 13.94 19.58 0.64
N PRO A 24 14.28 18.29 0.69
CA PRO A 24 15.67 17.87 0.77
C PRO A 24 16.45 18.49 -0.40
N PRO A 25 17.70 18.91 -0.18
CA PRO A 25 18.48 19.62 -1.19
C PRO A 25 18.63 18.74 -2.43
N ASN A 26 18.15 19.26 -3.57
CA ASN A 26 18.34 18.81 -4.95
C ASN A 26 19.16 17.51 -5.07
N GLN A 27 18.51 16.38 -4.76
CA GLN A 27 19.03 15.11 -5.22
C GLN A 27 18.89 15.18 -6.74
N HIS A 28 19.99 15.06 -7.46
CA HIS A 28 19.96 14.95 -8.91
C HIS A 28 19.32 13.60 -9.23
N ILE A 29 17.98 13.56 -9.21
CA ILE A 29 17.20 12.35 -9.52
C ILE A 29 17.43 12.12 -11.01
N ASP A 30 18.31 11.17 -11.32
CA ASP A 30 18.53 10.73 -12.69
C ASP A 30 17.25 10.04 -13.18
N HIS A 31 16.36 10.83 -13.79
CA HIS A 31 15.09 10.36 -14.32
C HIS A 31 15.35 9.59 -15.62
N LYS A 32 15.50 8.27 -15.50
CA LYS A 32 15.55 7.39 -16.68
C LYS A 32 14.13 7.19 -17.22
N PRO A 33 13.82 7.68 -18.43
CA PRO A 33 12.48 7.53 -19.00
C PRO A 33 12.17 6.05 -19.23
N VAL A 34 11.04 5.60 -18.72
CA VAL A 34 10.51 4.26 -19.02
C VAL A 34 9.77 4.33 -20.35
N GLN A 35 10.05 3.38 -21.24
CA GLN A 35 9.36 3.30 -22.54
C GLN A 35 7.86 3.08 -22.32
N ALA A 36 7.02 3.86 -23.01
CA ALA A 36 5.56 3.83 -22.83
C ALA A 36 4.95 2.44 -23.04
N LEU A 37 5.41 1.70 -24.07
CA LEU A 37 4.95 0.33 -24.31
C LEU A 37 5.32 -0.63 -23.18
N LYS A 38 6.54 -0.50 -22.64
CA LYS A 38 6.99 -1.29 -21.50
C LYS A 38 6.13 -1.01 -20.27
N LEU A 39 5.80 0.27 -20.03
CA LEU A 39 4.92 0.67 -18.95
C LEU A 39 3.53 0.05 -19.13
N TYR A 40 2.93 0.21 -20.30
CA TYR A 40 1.61 -0.33 -20.66
C TYR A 40 1.51 -1.85 -20.42
N VAL A 41 2.46 -2.64 -20.95
CA VAL A 41 2.49 -4.10 -20.75
C VAL A 41 2.71 -4.47 -19.27
N SER A 42 3.45 -3.65 -18.55
CA SER A 42 3.72 -3.88 -17.13
C SER A 42 2.51 -3.59 -16.25
N THR A 43 1.61 -2.69 -16.65
CA THR A 43 0.42 -2.27 -15.88
C THR A 43 -0.86 -3.00 -16.28
N PHE A 44 -0.89 -3.68 -17.43
CA PHE A 44 -2.07 -4.41 -17.88
C PHE A 44 -2.60 -5.45 -16.86
N CYS A 45 -3.92 -5.66 -16.84
CA CYS A 45 -4.60 -6.62 -15.96
C CYS A 45 -4.04 -8.05 -16.14
N LYS A 46 -3.44 -8.60 -15.08
CA LYS A 46 -2.89 -9.97 -15.04
C LYS A 46 -2.76 -10.49 -13.59
N PRO A 47 -2.55 -11.81 -13.39
CA PRO A 47 -2.16 -12.32 -12.07
C PRO A 47 -0.86 -11.68 -11.59
N ARG A 48 -0.85 -11.21 -10.34
CA ARG A 48 0.27 -10.57 -9.66
C ARG A 48 0.38 -11.11 -8.25
N GLU A 49 1.62 -11.27 -7.80
CA GLU A 49 1.89 -11.60 -6.41
C GLU A 49 1.44 -10.45 -5.51
N THR A 50 0.55 -10.76 -4.58
CA THR A 50 -0.04 -9.83 -3.63
C THR A 50 0.04 -10.45 -2.25
N LEU A 51 0.57 -9.70 -1.28
CA LEU A 51 0.58 -10.12 0.12
C LEU A 51 -0.80 -9.90 0.71
N VAL A 52 -1.45 -10.99 1.11
CA VAL A 52 -2.75 -10.94 1.79
C VAL A 52 -2.60 -11.29 3.25
N ARG A 53 -3.35 -10.62 4.12
CA ARG A 53 -3.37 -10.95 5.54
C ARG A 53 -4.26 -12.17 5.76
N VAL A 54 -3.72 -13.17 6.46
CA VAL A 54 -4.44 -14.43 6.73
C VAL A 54 -5.71 -14.17 7.54
N GLN A 55 -5.67 -13.26 8.52
CA GLN A 55 -6.81 -12.91 9.38
C GLN A 55 -7.99 -12.29 8.63
N ASP A 56 -7.74 -11.61 7.51
CA ASP A 56 -8.80 -10.96 6.74
C ASP A 56 -9.54 -11.98 5.85
N GLU A 57 -8.80 -13.00 5.39
CA GLU A 57 -9.32 -14.07 4.52
C GLU A 57 -9.97 -15.20 5.35
N PHE A 58 -9.49 -15.42 6.58
CA PHE A 58 -9.98 -16.44 7.51
C PHE A 58 -10.27 -15.83 8.90
N PRO A 59 -11.34 -15.01 9.02
CA PRO A 59 -11.67 -14.31 10.27
C PRO A 59 -12.05 -15.25 11.43
N GLU A 60 -12.41 -16.51 11.15
CA GLU A 60 -12.69 -17.55 12.14
C GLU A 60 -11.44 -18.02 12.89
N VAL A 61 -10.25 -17.74 12.35
CA VAL A 61 -8.98 -18.04 13.00
C VAL A 61 -8.72 -17.01 14.09
N THR A 62 -9.05 -17.37 15.33
CA THR A 62 -8.85 -16.52 16.51
C THR A 62 -7.41 -16.49 17.03
N HIS A 63 -6.59 -17.44 16.58
CA HIS A 63 -5.21 -17.62 17.04
C HIS A 63 -4.22 -16.89 16.15
N ARG A 64 -3.14 -16.35 16.73
CA ARG A 64 -2.11 -15.66 15.96
C ARG A 64 -1.32 -16.67 15.11
N ILE A 65 -1.60 -16.67 13.83
CA ILE A 65 -0.89 -17.47 12.82
C ILE A 65 0.36 -16.72 12.31
N PHE A 66 1.41 -17.48 12.00
CA PHE A 66 2.63 -17.01 11.37
C PHE A 66 2.94 -17.79 10.07
N PRO A 67 3.33 -17.08 9.00
CA PRO A 67 3.33 -15.62 8.87
C PRO A 67 1.89 -15.07 8.86
N SER A 68 1.72 -13.82 9.31
CA SER A 68 0.40 -13.17 9.28
C SER A 68 -0.01 -12.71 7.86
N CYS A 69 0.95 -12.67 6.93
CA CYS A 69 0.75 -12.33 5.53
C CYS A 69 1.35 -13.43 4.64
N VAL A 70 0.65 -13.79 3.56
CA VAL A 70 1.11 -14.80 2.61
C VAL A 70 1.03 -14.29 1.16
N PRO A 71 1.98 -14.65 0.28
CA PRO A 71 1.93 -14.27 -1.12
C PRO A 71 0.91 -15.11 -1.89
N LEU A 72 -0.05 -14.46 -2.55
CA LEU A 72 -1.00 -15.10 -3.44
C LEU A 72 -1.02 -14.43 -4.82
N GLN A 73 -1.42 -15.17 -5.84
CA GLN A 73 -1.70 -14.60 -7.14
C GLN A 73 -3.10 -13.99 -7.14
N ARG A 74 -3.19 -12.67 -7.31
CA ARG A 74 -4.46 -11.93 -7.43
C ARG A 74 -4.45 -11.14 -8.73
N CYS A 75 -5.61 -10.92 -9.32
CA CYS A 75 -5.72 -10.04 -10.48
C CYS A 75 -5.38 -8.61 -10.07
N GLY A 76 -4.50 -7.95 -10.82
CA GLY A 76 -4.14 -6.57 -10.59
C GLY A 76 -3.60 -5.90 -11.84
N GLY A 77 -3.63 -4.57 -11.84
CA GLY A 77 -3.32 -3.73 -13.00
C GLY A 77 -4.54 -2.93 -13.44
N CYS A 78 -4.43 -2.32 -14.61
CA CYS A 78 -5.50 -1.55 -15.24
C CYS A 78 -5.99 -2.24 -16.51
N CYS A 79 -7.25 -1.97 -16.85
CA CYS A 79 -7.83 -2.30 -18.14
C CYS A 79 -7.65 -1.12 -19.11
N ASN A 80 -7.91 -1.36 -20.40
CA ASN A 80 -7.85 -0.32 -21.42
C ASN A 80 -9.03 0.65 -21.36
N ASP A 81 -10.15 0.18 -20.82
CA ASP A 81 -11.41 0.92 -20.73
C ASP A 81 -11.76 1.08 -19.25
N GLU A 82 -12.03 2.31 -18.82
CA GLU A 82 -12.43 2.65 -17.45
C GLU A 82 -13.78 2.03 -17.08
N ALA A 83 -14.61 1.68 -18.06
CA ALA A 83 -15.87 0.96 -17.85
C ALA A 83 -15.65 -0.53 -17.51
N THR A 84 -14.41 -1.03 -17.54
CA THR A 84 -14.09 -2.44 -17.27
C THR A 84 -13.28 -2.62 -15.99
N MET A 85 -13.62 -3.66 -15.23
CA MET A 85 -12.94 -4.02 -13.99
C MET A 85 -12.02 -5.23 -14.19
N CYS A 86 -10.84 -5.21 -13.58
CA CYS A 86 -9.88 -6.31 -13.63
C CYS A 86 -10.31 -7.42 -12.66
N GLU A 87 -10.94 -8.47 -13.18
CA GLU A 87 -11.40 -9.62 -12.40
C GLU A 87 -10.80 -10.95 -12.89
N SER A 88 -10.86 -11.97 -12.04
CA SER A 88 -10.33 -13.30 -12.34
C SER A 88 -11.27 -14.09 -13.25
N VAL A 89 -10.74 -14.57 -14.38
CA VAL A 89 -11.44 -15.50 -15.28
C VAL A 89 -11.36 -16.97 -14.82
N SER A 90 -10.36 -17.30 -14.01
CA SER A 90 -10.18 -18.62 -13.41
C SER A 90 -9.49 -18.50 -12.05
N ARG A 91 -9.73 -19.47 -11.16
CA ARG A 91 -9.15 -19.52 -9.80
C ARG A 91 -8.70 -20.94 -9.49
N TYR A 92 -7.68 -21.06 -8.65
CA TYR A 92 -7.23 -22.31 -8.06
C TYR A 92 -6.93 -22.08 -6.58
N ASN A 93 -7.05 -23.14 -5.78
CA ASN A 93 -6.80 -23.07 -4.35
C ASN A 93 -5.34 -23.43 -4.07
N THR A 94 -4.66 -22.57 -3.32
CA THR A 94 -3.31 -22.84 -2.80
C THR A 94 -3.45 -23.22 -1.33
N VAL A 95 -2.97 -24.42 -0.96
CA VAL A 95 -2.89 -24.85 0.43
C VAL A 95 -1.53 -24.47 0.99
N MET A 96 -1.52 -23.74 2.09
CA MET A 96 -0.31 -23.38 2.83
C MET A 96 -0.41 -23.96 4.23
N GLN A 97 0.73 -24.35 4.80
CA GLN A 97 0.81 -24.84 6.16
C GLN A 97 1.42 -23.77 7.06
N PRO A 98 0.60 -23.01 7.80
CA PRO A 98 1.12 -21.98 8.64
C PRO A 98 1.42 -22.50 10.05
N ALA A 99 2.28 -21.79 10.79
CA ALA A 99 2.67 -22.14 12.14
C ALA A 99 1.96 -21.24 13.16
N HIS A 100 1.68 -21.75 14.35
CA HIS A 100 1.13 -20.92 15.41
C HIS A 100 2.24 -20.05 16.03
N SER A 101 1.97 -18.76 16.25
CA SER A 101 2.96 -17.82 16.77
C SER A 101 3.53 -18.25 18.14
N SER A 102 2.75 -18.92 18.99
CA SER A 102 3.27 -19.42 20.28
C SER A 102 4.32 -20.52 20.12
N THR A 103 4.30 -21.24 19.00
CA THR A 103 5.24 -22.32 18.64
C THR A 103 6.54 -21.76 18.08
N ILE A 104 6.56 -20.49 17.64
CA ILE A 104 7.73 -19.85 17.00
C ILE A 104 8.67 -19.19 18.02
N ARG A 105 8.38 -19.30 19.32
CA ARG A 105 9.19 -18.73 20.43
C ARG A 105 10.62 -19.29 20.58
N GLN A 106 11.23 -19.84 19.53
CA GLN A 106 12.61 -20.33 19.50
C GLN A 106 13.37 -20.04 18.19
N ALA A 107 12.78 -19.33 17.22
CA ALA A 107 13.51 -18.87 16.05
C ALA A 107 13.63 -17.35 16.11
N GLU A 108 14.84 -16.91 16.48
CA GLU A 108 15.29 -15.55 16.65
C GLU A 108 14.94 -14.65 15.45
N TRP A 109 14.39 -13.47 15.76
CA TRP A 109 14.63 -12.22 15.03
C TRP A 109 14.92 -11.13 16.06
#